data_AF-A0A969AXA8-F1
#
_entry.id   AF-A0A969AXA8-F1
#
_cell.length_a   1.000
_cell.length_b   1.000
_cell.length_c   1.000
_cell.angle_alpha   90.00
_cell.angle_beta   90.00
_cell.angle_gamma   90.00
#
_symmetry.space_group_name_H-M   'P 1'
#
loop_
_entity.id
_entity.type
_entity.pdbx_description
1 polymer ?
#
loop_
_entity_poly.entity_id
_entity_poly.type
_entity_poly.pdbx_seq_one_letter_code
_entity_poly.pdbx_strand_id
1 'polypeptide(L)'
;MNGKELIRHMEKDVKLREGNIFIAGSRKSNERELTLESGQMIDRMEYTMKTRAEILQLTRKESNKLFVSTGASNRLQNVLQALARQLIAMNSKLLNFNYIRTSVITHWLKIHILRQT
;
A
#
# COMPACT_ATOMS: atom_id res chain seq x y z
N MET A 1 6.40 3.95 0.26
CA MET A 1 5.14 4.30 -0.43
C MET A 1 4.38 5.33 0.41
N ASN A 2 3.77 6.35 -0.19
CA ASN A 2 2.97 7.36 0.50
C ASN A 2 1.46 7.08 0.32
N GLY A 3 0.60 7.63 1.20
CA GLY A 3 -0.86 7.52 1.14
C GLY A 3 -1.47 7.95 -0.20
N LYS A 4 -0.87 8.92 -0.89
CA LYS A 4 -1.31 9.34 -2.24
C LYS A 4 -0.90 8.34 -3.33
N GLU A 5 0.27 7.72 -3.19
CA GLU A 5 0.73 6.68 -4.12
C GLU A 5 -0.20 5.47 -4.03
N LEU A 6 -0.58 5.05 -2.80
CA LEU A 6 -1.57 4.00 -2.52
C LEU A 6 -2.87 4.14 -3.32
N ILE A 7 -3.43 5.35 -3.44
CA ILE A 7 -4.71 5.60 -4.11
C ILE A 7 -4.63 5.49 -5.64
N ARG A 8 -3.45 5.77 -6.21
CA ARG A 8 -3.24 5.84 -7.67
C ARG A 8 -2.82 4.49 -8.25
N HIS A 9 -2.27 3.59 -7.44
CA HIS A 9 -1.76 2.30 -7.90
C HIS A 9 -2.80 1.49 -8.65
N MET A 10 -2.37 0.96 -9.79
CA MET A 10 -3.16 0.05 -10.61
C MET A 10 -2.78 -1.40 -10.30
N GLU A 11 -3.69 -2.31 -10.62
CA GLU A 11 -3.45 -3.75 -10.46
C GLU A 11 -2.23 -4.22 -11.25
N LYS A 12 -2.08 -3.75 -12.49
CA LYS A 12 -0.95 -4.07 -13.38
C LYS A 12 0.43 -3.62 -12.86
N ASP A 13 0.47 -2.70 -11.90
CA ASP A 13 1.73 -2.21 -11.36
C ASP A 13 2.36 -3.22 -10.38
N VAL A 14 1.61 -4.25 -9.98
CA VAL A 14 2.09 -5.33 -9.10
C VAL A 14 2.55 -6.51 -9.93
N LYS A 15 3.85 -6.76 -9.97
CA LYS A 15 4.45 -7.88 -10.68
C LYS A 15 4.75 -9.01 -9.71
N LEU A 16 3.70 -9.75 -9.32
CA LEU A 16 3.80 -10.82 -8.33
C LEU A 16 4.83 -11.91 -8.70
N ARG A 17 4.96 -12.27 -9.99
CA ARG A 17 5.95 -13.27 -10.41
C ARG A 17 7.40 -12.80 -10.25
N GLU A 18 7.65 -11.51 -10.46
CA GLU A 18 8.97 -10.90 -10.33
C GLU A 18 9.29 -10.51 -8.88
N GLY A 19 8.31 -10.60 -7.98
CA GLY A 19 8.45 -10.13 -6.61
C GLY A 19 8.62 -8.62 -6.49
N ASN A 20 8.15 -7.85 -7.48
CA ASN A 20 8.36 -6.42 -7.54
C ASN A 20 7.04 -5.64 -7.65
N ILE A 21 7.05 -4.40 -7.17
CA ILE A 21 5.97 -3.44 -7.39
C ILE A 21 6.52 -2.17 -8.04
N PHE A 22 5.89 -1.77 -9.14
CA PHE A 22 6.19 -0.52 -9.81
C PHE A 22 5.46 0.63 -9.13
N ILE A 23 6.18 1.73 -8.88
CA ILE A 23 5.63 2.96 -8.34
C ILE A 23 5.84 4.08 -9.35
N ALA A 24 4.76 4.46 -10.01
CA ALA A 24 4.75 5.57 -10.95
C ALA A 24 5.15 6.89 -10.27
N GLY A 25 6.00 7.66 -10.95
CA GLY A 25 6.41 8.98 -10.51
C GLY A 25 5.26 9.98 -10.42
N SER A 26 5.50 11.06 -9.70
CA SER A 26 4.64 12.24 -9.63
C SER A 26 5.48 13.50 -9.78
N ARG A 27 4.84 14.67 -9.85
CA ARG A 27 5.55 15.96 -9.87
C ARG A 27 6.55 16.15 -8.71
N LYS A 28 6.39 15.40 -7.61
CA LYS A 28 7.23 15.49 -6.39
C LYS A 28 8.01 14.21 -6.10
N SER A 29 7.94 13.18 -6.95
CA SER A 29 8.57 11.88 -6.66
C SER A 29 8.98 11.18 -7.94
N ASN A 30 10.17 10.59 -7.92
CA ASN A 30 10.64 9.76 -9.02
C ASN A 30 9.87 8.43 -9.05
N GLU A 31 9.78 7.87 -10.25
CA GLU A 31 9.38 6.49 -10.41
C GLU A 31 10.44 5.55 -9.86
N ARG A 32 10.01 4.39 -9.39
CA ARG A 32 10.90 3.38 -8.80
C ARG A 32 10.20 2.03 -8.79
N GLU A 33 11.00 0.99 -8.80
CA GLU A 33 10.56 -0.39 -8.56
C GLU A 33 11.01 -0.79 -7.15
N LEU A 34 10.11 -1.39 -6.37
CA LEU A 34 10.43 -1.90 -5.04
C LEU A 34 10.30 -3.42 -5.04
N THR A 35 11.30 -4.08 -4.49
CA THR A 35 11.22 -5.52 -4.20
C THR A 35 10.30 -5.75 -3.01
N LEU A 36 9.45 -6.76 -3.14
CA LEU A 36 8.51 -7.22 -2.13
C LEU A 36 9.12 -8.39 -1.37
N GLU A 37 9.00 -8.35 -0.05
CA GLU A 37 9.32 -9.50 0.79
C GLU A 37 8.30 -10.63 0.54
N SER A 38 8.71 -11.90 0.70
CA SER A 38 7.86 -13.05 0.37
C SER A 38 6.50 -13.03 1.08
N GLY A 39 6.47 -12.62 2.36
CA GLY A 39 5.20 -12.44 3.08
C GLY A 39 4.30 -11.38 2.44
N GLN A 40 4.87 -10.23 2.04
CA GLN A 40 4.13 -9.17 1.36
C GLN A 40 3.57 -9.62 0.01
N MET A 41 4.25 -10.53 -0.68
CA MET A 41 3.77 -11.10 -1.94
C MET A 41 2.54 -11.97 -1.72
N ILE A 42 2.58 -12.84 -0.71
CA ILE A 42 1.46 -13.74 -0.37
C ILE A 42 0.21 -12.93 -0.03
N ASP A 43 0.33 -11.94 0.86
CA ASP A 43 -0.78 -11.08 1.28
C ASP A 43 -1.41 -10.35 0.08
N ARG A 44 -0.56 -9.85 -0.84
CA ARG A 44 -1.03 -9.15 -2.05
C ARG A 44 -1.68 -10.10 -3.05
N MET A 45 -1.18 -11.32 -3.19
CA MET A 45 -1.76 -12.34 -4.05
C MET A 45 -3.15 -12.72 -3.55
N GLU A 46 -3.28 -13.03 -2.26
CA GLU A 46 -4.57 -13.35 -1.64
C GLU A 46 -5.56 -12.19 -1.81
N TYR A 47 -5.13 -10.96 -1.51
CA TYR A 47 -5.96 -9.78 -1.68
C TYR A 47 -6.43 -9.62 -3.13
N THR A 48 -5.53 -9.74 -4.11
CA THR A 48 -5.84 -9.48 -5.52
C THR A 48 -6.78 -10.54 -6.09
N MET A 49 -6.55 -11.82 -5.76
CA MET A 49 -7.33 -12.93 -6.33
C MET A 49 -8.66 -13.17 -5.63
N LYS A 50 -8.74 -12.92 -4.31
CA LYS A 50 -9.91 -13.24 -3.50
C LYS A 50 -10.65 -11.99 -3.04
N THR A 51 -10.07 -11.26 -2.09
CA THR A 51 -10.76 -10.16 -1.41
C THR A 51 -11.19 -9.04 -2.36
N ARG A 52 -10.33 -8.67 -3.31
CA ARG A 52 -10.63 -7.63 -4.29
C ARG A 52 -11.76 -8.04 -5.22
N ALA A 53 -11.73 -9.26 -5.72
CA ALA A 53 -12.79 -9.81 -6.58
C ALA A 53 -14.14 -9.83 -5.84
N GLU A 54 -14.15 -10.29 -4.60
CA GLU A 54 -15.34 -10.28 -3.72
C GLU A 54 -15.88 -8.85 -3.53
N ILE A 55 -15.02 -7.86 -3.23
CA ILE A 55 -15.45 -6.46 -3.06
C ILE A 55 -16.06 -5.91 -4.36
N LEU A 56 -15.44 -6.17 -5.51
CA LEU A 56 -15.95 -5.69 -6.80
C LEU A 56 -17.31 -6.33 -7.14
N GLN A 57 -17.48 -7.61 -6.87
CA GLN A 57 -18.74 -8.33 -7.07
C GLN A 57 -19.85 -7.79 -6.15
N LEU A 58 -19.57 -7.61 -4.86
CA LEU A 58 -20.52 -7.08 -3.88
C LEU A 58 -20.94 -5.65 -4.20
N THR A 59 -20.01 -4.83 -4.67
CA THR A 59 -20.26 -3.41 -4.96
C THR A 59 -20.74 -3.16 -6.40
N ARG A 60 -20.71 -4.17 -7.27
CA ARG A 60 -21.00 -4.09 -8.72
C ARG A 60 -20.20 -2.99 -9.42
N LYS A 61 -18.92 -2.90 -9.08
CA LYS A 61 -18.00 -1.88 -9.62
C LYS A 61 -17.01 -2.50 -10.58
N GLU A 62 -16.58 -1.69 -11.53
CA GLU A 62 -15.41 -1.96 -12.35
C GLU A 62 -14.32 -0.96 -12.00
N SER A 63 -13.11 -1.46 -11.72
CA SER A 63 -11.96 -0.61 -11.42
C SER A 63 -10.66 -1.31 -11.76
N ASN A 64 -9.72 -0.57 -12.32
CA ASN A 64 -8.35 -1.05 -12.57
C ASN A 64 -7.39 -0.68 -11.44
N LYS A 65 -7.90 -0.06 -10.37
CA LYS A 65 -7.10 0.26 -9.18
C LYS A 65 -6.77 -1.00 -8.41
N LEU A 66 -5.57 -1.04 -7.85
CA LEU A 66 -5.15 -2.12 -6.97
C LEU A 66 -6.08 -2.20 -5.77
N PHE A 67 -6.28 -1.07 -5.07
CA PHE A 67 -7.15 -1.01 -3.90
C PHE A 67 -8.53 -0.44 -4.25
N VAL A 68 -9.57 -1.13 -3.76
CA VAL A 68 -10.98 -0.80 -4.01
C VAL A 68 -11.73 -0.55 -2.70
N SER A 69 -12.75 0.30 -2.74
CA SER A 69 -13.59 0.65 -1.59
C SER A 69 -14.90 -0.13 -1.57
N THR A 70 -15.29 -0.58 -0.38
CA THR A 70 -16.54 -1.32 -0.11
C THR A 70 -17.79 -0.43 -0.11
N GLY A 71 -17.65 0.88 0.15
CA GLY A 71 -18.77 1.83 0.10
C GLY A 71 -19.21 2.17 -1.32
N ALA A 72 -20.34 2.85 -1.52
CA ALA A 72 -20.85 3.19 -2.86
C ALA A 72 -19.89 4.03 -3.72
N SER A 73 -19.07 4.89 -3.10
CA SER A 73 -18.09 5.74 -3.80
C SER A 73 -16.81 4.98 -4.15
N ASN A 74 -16.14 5.36 -5.24
CA ASN A 74 -14.78 4.89 -5.62
C ASN A 74 -13.64 5.63 -4.91
N ARG A 75 -13.97 6.49 -3.93
CA ARG A 75 -13.00 7.29 -3.19
C ARG A 75 -12.38 6.48 -2.05
N LEU A 76 -11.18 5.95 -2.30
CA LEU A 76 -10.37 5.28 -1.28
C LEU A 76 -9.87 6.23 -0.18
N GLN A 77 -9.88 7.55 -0.42
CA GLN A 77 -9.39 8.55 0.52
C GLN A 77 -10.10 8.47 1.87
N ASN A 78 -11.43 8.29 1.87
CA ASN A 78 -12.22 8.15 3.10
C ASN A 78 -11.86 6.88 3.88
N VAL A 79 -11.62 5.77 3.16
CA VAL A 79 -11.20 4.49 3.76
C VAL A 79 -9.84 4.65 4.42
N LEU A 80 -8.88 5.29 3.74
CA LEU A 80 -7.55 5.55 4.29
C LEU A 80 -7.60 6.50 5.49
N GLN A 81 -8.46 7.51 5.48
CA GLN A 81 -8.66 8.38 6.65
C GLN A 81 -9.26 7.63 7.84
N ALA A 82 -10.23 6.75 7.62
CA ALA A 82 -10.79 5.92 8.67
C ALA A 82 -9.72 4.96 9.25
N LEU A 83 -8.96 4.30 8.38
CA LEU A 83 -7.84 3.44 8.77
C LEU A 83 -6.78 4.22 9.56
N ALA A 84 -6.39 5.41 9.11
CA ALA A 84 -5.45 6.26 9.83
C ALA A 84 -5.94 6.57 11.24
N ARG A 85 -7.22 6.95 11.40
CA ARG A 85 -7.81 7.22 12.72
C ARG A 85 -7.75 6.02 13.66
N GLN A 86 -8.04 4.83 13.14
CA GLN A 86 -7.93 3.59 13.93
C GLN A 86 -6.48 3.28 14.33
N LEU A 87 -5.52 3.48 13.42
CA LEU A 87 -4.10 3.28 13.70
C LEU A 87 -3.58 4.29 14.74
N ILE A 88 -3.99 5.56 14.65
CA ILE A 88 -3.65 6.60 15.64
C ILE A 88 -4.26 6.25 17.01
N ALA A 89 -5.49 5.76 17.05
CA ALA A 89 -6.16 5.37 18.29
C ALA A 89 -5.46 4.19 18.99
N MET A 90 -4.96 3.23 18.21
CA MET A 90 -4.20 2.08 18.72
C MET A 90 -2.79 2.49 19.17
N ASN A 91 -2.18 3.46 18.48
CA ASN A 91 -0.84 3.95 18.79
C ASN A 91 -0.75 5.45 18.55
N SER A 92 -0.87 6.23 19.63
CA SER A 92 -0.87 7.69 19.61
C SER A 92 0.45 8.31 19.10
N LYS A 93 1.53 7.54 19.01
CA LYS A 93 2.80 7.98 18.41
C LYS A 93 2.74 8.07 16.88
N LEU A 94 1.79 7.35 16.26
CA LEU A 94 1.53 7.44 14.83
C LEU A 94 0.60 8.62 14.60
N LEU A 95 1.08 9.71 14.00
CA LEU A 95 0.22 10.88 13.69
C LEU A 95 -0.37 10.83 12.28
N ASN A 96 0.36 10.22 11.34
CA ASN A 96 -0.07 10.06 9.94
C ASN A 96 0.72 8.95 9.24
N PHE A 97 0.30 8.57 8.03
CA PHE A 97 0.95 7.53 7.22
C PHE A 97 2.44 7.79 6.91
N ASN A 98 2.91 9.04 6.92
CA ASN A 98 4.34 9.30 6.70
C ASN A 98 5.20 8.77 7.84
N TYR A 99 4.67 8.73 9.08
CA TYR A 99 5.38 8.14 10.23
C TYR A 99 5.61 6.64 10.04
N ILE A 100 4.65 5.92 9.44
CA ILE A 100 4.82 4.49 9.09
C ILE A 100 5.97 4.35 8.10
N ARG A 101 6.00 5.17 7.04
CA ARG A 101 7.10 5.16 6.07
C ARG A 101 8.44 5.46 6.73
N THR A 102 8.51 6.48 7.59
CA THR A 102 9.73 6.82 8.33
C THR A 102 10.18 5.68 9.23
N SER A 103 9.26 5.09 9.99
CA SER A 103 9.54 3.95 10.89
C SER A 103 10.15 2.77 10.13
N VAL A 104 9.54 2.40 9.00
CA VAL A 104 10.07 1.34 8.13
C VAL A 104 11.47 1.69 7.63
N ILE A 105 11.69 2.89 7.08
CA ILE A 105 13.01 3.33 6.62
C ILE A 105 14.05 3.28 7.76
N THR A 106 13.70 3.80 8.95
CA THR A 106 14.62 3.78 10.11
C THR A 106 14.94 2.37 10.56
N HIS A 107 13.99 1.44 10.48
CA HIS A 107 14.21 0.03 10.79
C HIS A 107 15.17 -0.63 9.80
N TRP A 108 14.98 -0.42 8.50
CA TRP A 108 15.91 -0.89 7.46
C TRP A 108 17.31 -0.30 7.62
N LEU A 109 17.41 1.01 7.85
CA LEU A 109 18.69 1.68 8.11
C LEU A 109 19.40 1.05 9.32
N LYS A 110 18.67 0.78 10.41
CA LYS A 110 19.23 0.11 11.59
C LYS A 110 19.77 -1.29 11.26
N ILE A 111 19.03 -2.10 10.52
CA ILE A 111 19.44 -3.47 10.16
C ILE A 111 20.67 -3.47 9.25
N HIS A 112 20.70 -2.59 8.25
CA HIS A 112 21.76 -2.59 7.25
C HIS A 112 23.02 -1.85 7.69
N ILE A 113 22.90 -0.75 8.45
CA ILE A 113 24.07 0.02 8.91
C ILE A 113 24.78 -0.71 10.05
N LEU A 114 24.06 -1.34 10.99
CA LEU A 114 24.67 -2.05 12.12
C LEU A 114 25.33 -3.39 11.76
N ARG A 115 25.19 -3.87 10.51
CA ARG A 115 25.88 -5.06 10.00
C ARG A 115 27.12 -4.72 9.15
N GLN A 116 27.44 -3.44 8.95
CA GLN A 116 28.58 -2.99 8.15
C GLN A 116 29.80 -2.53 8.96
N THR A 117 29.81 -2.76 10.27
CA THR A 117 30.96 -2.54 11.17
C THR A 117 31.59 -3.87 11.56
#